data_AF-A0A9P0CVY3-F1
#
_entry.id   AF-A0A9P0CVY3-F1
#
_cell.length_a   1.000
_cell.length_b   1.000
_cell.length_c   1.000
_cell.angle_alpha   90.00
_cell.angle_beta   90.00
_cell.angle_gamma   90.00
#
_symmetry.space_group_name_H-M   'P 1'
#
loop_
_entity.id
_entity.type
_entity.pdbx_description
1 polymer ?
#
loop_
_entity_poly.entity_id
_entity_poly.type
_entity_poly.pdbx_seq_one_letter_code
_entity_poly.pdbx_strand_id
1 'polypeptide(L)'
;MHENITEKDINDVFDDILLFEENVIGQSYDEGFKIGVLQGNKEGYHLGYHRGAEIGAEIGFYLGLVEKYIDYYSKFEETPTKIINSLEVLKKLTLDFPKINSDEIDLFGLLNNIRTRFKKLCAQMKINISYPEKNNLNF
;
A
#
# COMPACT_ATOMS: atom_id res chain seq x y z
N MET A 1 -10.70 -56.10 -1.83
CA MET A 1 -11.04 -55.01 -2.77
C MET A 1 -9.77 -54.76 -3.56
N HIS A 2 -9.65 -55.42 -4.71
CA HIS A 2 -8.41 -55.45 -5.50
C HIS A 2 -8.23 -54.08 -6.17
N GLU A 3 -7.07 -53.46 -5.98
CA GLU A 3 -6.65 -52.29 -6.74
C GLU A 3 -6.57 -52.69 -8.22
N ASN A 4 -7.44 -52.10 -9.05
CA ASN A 4 -7.32 -52.17 -10.51
C ASN A 4 -6.08 -51.36 -10.90
N ILE A 5 -4.92 -52.01 -10.93
CA ILE A 5 -3.75 -51.49 -11.64
C ILE A 5 -4.16 -51.45 -13.10
N THR A 6 -4.49 -50.26 -13.59
CA THR A 6 -4.79 -50.07 -15.01
C THR A 6 -3.47 -50.29 -15.74
N GLU A 7 -3.37 -51.41 -16.46
CA GLU A 7 -2.18 -51.76 -17.24
C GLU A 7 -1.98 -50.65 -18.27
N LYS A 8 -0.91 -49.86 -18.10
CA LYS A 8 -0.61 -48.72 -18.98
C LYS A 8 -0.25 -49.28 -20.35
N ASP A 9 -0.86 -48.78 -21.42
CA ASP A 9 -0.61 -49.25 -22.78
C ASP A 9 0.90 -49.12 -23.06
N ILE A 10 1.51 -50.13 -23.69
CA ILE A 10 2.94 -50.13 -23.97
C ILE A 10 3.32 -48.93 -24.85
N ASN A 11 2.41 -48.48 -25.71
CA ASN A 11 2.59 -47.29 -26.53
C ASN A 11 2.65 -46.02 -25.66
N ASP A 12 1.78 -45.89 -24.66
CA ASP A 12 1.81 -44.77 -23.71
C ASP A 12 3.14 -44.73 -22.93
N VAL A 13 3.70 -45.91 -22.60
CA VAL A 13 4.99 -46.00 -21.91
C VAL A 13 6.15 -45.57 -22.81
N PHE A 14 6.12 -45.93 -24.11
CA PHE A 14 7.13 -45.48 -25.05
C PHE A 14 7.01 -43.98 -25.34
N ASP A 15 5.79 -43.45 -25.43
CA ASP A 15 5.54 -42.02 -25.61
C ASP A 15 6.02 -41.22 -24.39
N ASP A 16 5.79 -41.71 -23.17
CA ASP A 16 6.33 -41.09 -21.95
C ASP A 16 7.86 -41.02 -21.93
N ILE A 17 8.54 -42.07 -22.41
CA ILE A 17 10.01 -42.11 -22.48
C ILE A 17 10.51 -41.14 -23.56
N LEU A 18 9.88 -41.16 -24.74
CA LEU A 18 10.26 -40.32 -25.86
C LEU A 18 10.09 -38.82 -25.54
N LEU A 19 8.99 -38.48 -24.87
CA LEU A 19 8.63 -37.12 -24.50
C LEU A 19 9.04 -36.76 -23.07
N PHE A 20 9.86 -37.57 -22.41
CA PHE A 20 10.19 -37.41 -20.99
C PHE A 20 10.74 -36.02 -20.67
N GLU A 21 11.70 -35.53 -21.46
CA GLU A 21 12.31 -34.22 -21.26
C GLU A 21 11.29 -33.09 -21.44
N GLU A 22 10.48 -33.13 -22.51
CA GLU A 22 9.43 -32.14 -22.77
C GLU A 22 8.37 -32.12 -21.67
N ASN A 23 7.97 -33.30 -21.19
CA ASN A 23 7.03 -33.46 -20.09
C ASN A 23 7.59 -32.90 -18.78
N VAL A 24 8.85 -33.21 -18.45
CA VAL A 24 9.51 -32.68 -17.24
C VAL A 24 9.66 -31.16 -17.32
N ILE A 25 10.03 -30.61 -18.48
CA ILE A 25 10.14 -29.16 -18.68
C ILE A 25 8.78 -28.48 -18.49
N GLY A 26 7.72 -29.01 -19.11
CA GLY A 26 6.36 -28.47 -18.99
C GLY A 26 5.86 -28.52 -17.55
N GLN A 27 6.01 -29.66 -16.87
CA GLN A 27 5.62 -29.82 -15.47
C GLN A 27 6.40 -28.89 -14.53
N SER A 28 7.72 -28.77 -14.73
CA SER A 28 8.58 -27.92 -13.91
C SER A 28 8.26 -26.43 -14.13
N TYR A 29 7.93 -26.03 -15.35
CA TYR A 29 7.46 -24.68 -15.65
C TYR A 29 6.14 -24.39 -14.95
N ASP A 30 5.15 -25.27 -15.07
CA ASP A 30 3.84 -25.09 -14.45
C ASP A 30 3.92 -25.06 -12.92
N GLU A 31 4.75 -25.91 -12.33
CA GLU A 31 5.02 -25.92 -10.90
C GLU A 31 5.72 -24.63 -10.46
N GLY A 32 6.80 -24.25 -11.15
CA GLY A 32 7.54 -23.02 -10.87
C GLY A 32 6.69 -21.76 -11.01
N PHE A 33 5.83 -21.69 -12.03
CA PHE A 33 4.89 -20.59 -12.23
C PHE A 33 3.85 -20.53 -11.10
N LYS A 34 3.26 -21.68 -10.71
CA LYS A 34 2.31 -21.74 -9.59
C LYS A 34 2.95 -21.30 -8.28
N ILE A 35 4.16 -21.77 -7.98
CA ILE A 35 4.91 -21.36 -6.78
C ILE A 35 5.20 -19.85 -6.83
N GLY A 36 5.68 -19.34 -7.96
CA GLY A 36 5.98 -17.92 -8.15
C GLY A 36 4.76 -17.02 -7.94
N VAL A 37 3.60 -17.40 -8.48
CA VAL A 37 2.34 -16.67 -8.27
C VAL A 37 1.92 -16.68 -6.81
N LEU A 38 1.99 -17.84 -6.14
CA LEU A 38 1.64 -17.96 -4.72
C LEU A 38 2.55 -17.13 -3.81
N GLN A 39 3.85 -17.11 -4.09
CA GLN A 39 4.82 -16.34 -3.32
C GLN A 39 4.69 -14.83 -3.58
N GLY A 40 4.63 -14.42 -4.85
CA GLY A 40 4.50 -13.02 -5.24
C GLY A 40 3.23 -12.36 -4.69
N ASN A 41 2.12 -13.10 -4.64
CA ASN A 41 0.87 -12.60 -4.06
C ASN A 41 0.98 -12.30 -2.56
N LYS A 42 1.69 -13.16 -1.81
CA LYS A 42 1.89 -12.93 -0.37
C LYS A 42 2.80 -11.73 -0.13
N GLU A 43 3.94 -11.69 -0.80
CA GLU A 43 4.91 -10.60 -0.67
C GLU A 43 4.30 -9.26 -1.08
N GLY A 44 3.58 -9.22 -2.21
CA GLY A 44 2.87 -8.03 -2.66
C GLY A 44 1.79 -7.57 -1.69
N TYR A 45 1.01 -8.50 -1.13
CA TYR A 45 0.00 -8.19 -0.11
C TYR A 45 0.64 -7.62 1.15
N HIS A 46 1.68 -8.26 1.68
CA HIS A 46 2.38 -7.79 2.86
C HIS A 46 2.95 -6.39 2.65
N LEU A 47 3.65 -6.16 1.53
CA LEU A 47 4.22 -4.86 1.18
C LEU A 47 3.13 -3.79 1.08
N GLY A 48 2.05 -4.07 0.37
CA GLY A 48 0.92 -3.15 0.21
C GLY A 48 0.22 -2.83 1.53
N TYR A 49 0.03 -3.84 2.39
CA TYR A 49 -0.57 -3.67 3.71
C TYR A 49 0.28 -2.78 4.61
N HIS A 50 1.58 -3.09 4.73
CA HIS A 50 2.51 -2.29 5.53
C HIS A 50 2.56 -0.86 5.00
N ARG A 51 2.77 -0.68 3.69
CA ARG A 51 2.89 0.65 3.11
C ARG A 51 1.60 1.47 3.24
N GLY A 52 0.44 0.82 3.08
CA GLY A 52 -0.86 1.45 3.27
C GLY A 52 -1.08 1.89 4.72
N ALA A 53 -0.72 1.04 5.69
CA ALA A 53 -0.80 1.37 7.12
C ALA A 53 0.08 2.58 7.48
N GLU A 54 1.30 2.65 6.96
CA GLU A 54 2.21 3.78 7.18
C GLU A 54 1.63 5.11 6.65
N ILE A 55 1.16 5.10 5.40
CA ILE A 55 0.58 6.28 4.76
C ILE A 55 -0.69 6.71 5.52
N GLY A 56 -1.53 5.74 5.89
CA GLY A 56 -2.74 5.99 6.67
C GLY A 56 -2.45 6.60 8.04
N ALA A 57 -1.45 6.09 8.75
CA ALA A 57 -1.03 6.62 10.05
C ALA A 57 -0.52 8.07 9.93
N GLU A 58 0.29 8.36 8.90
CA GLU A 58 0.78 9.71 8.63
C GLU A 58 -0.36 10.68 8.31
N ILE A 59 -1.29 10.31 7.43
CA ILE A 59 -2.45 11.13 7.07
C ILE A 59 -3.36 11.35 8.28
N GLY A 60 -3.63 10.30 9.06
CA GLY A 60 -4.44 10.37 10.27
C GLY A 60 -3.83 11.30 11.32
N PHE A 61 -2.51 11.27 11.48
CA PHE A 61 -1.79 12.21 12.35
C PHE A 61 -2.00 13.66 11.91
N TYR A 62 -1.86 13.96 10.61
CA TYR A 62 -2.09 15.31 10.09
C TYR A 62 -3.54 15.75 10.30
N LEU A 63 -4.52 14.88 10.01
CA LEU A 63 -5.93 15.17 10.19
C LEU A 63 -6.25 15.50 11.67
N GLY A 64 -5.77 14.68 12.60
CA GLY A 64 -6.01 14.89 14.03
C GLY A 64 -5.44 16.21 14.55
N LEU A 65 -4.24 16.59 14.10
CA LEU A 65 -3.66 17.90 14.44
C LEU A 65 -4.47 19.04 13.85
N VAL A 66 -4.85 18.94 12.58
CA VAL A 66 -5.64 19.97 11.90
C VAL A 66 -6.98 20.20 12.61
N GLU A 67 -7.70 19.13 12.95
CA GLU A 67 -8.97 19.23 13.67
C GLU A 67 -8.80 19.85 15.06
N LYS A 68 -7.75 19.45 15.79
CA LYS A 68 -7.43 20.05 17.10
C LYS A 68 -7.13 21.54 16.98
N TYR A 69 -6.40 21.97 15.97
CA TYR A 69 -6.10 23.39 15.78
C TYR A 69 -7.29 24.20 15.27
N ILE A 70 -8.17 23.61 14.45
CA ILE A 70 -9.44 24.25 14.08
C ILE A 70 -10.29 24.48 15.33
N ASP A 71 -10.45 23.48 16.21
CA ASP A 71 -11.17 23.63 17.48
C ASP A 71 -10.47 24.57 18.48
N TYR A 72 -9.14 24.64 18.45
CA TYR A 72 -8.40 25.60 19.26
C TYR A 72 -8.69 27.04 18.82
N TYR A 73 -8.61 27.31 17.51
CA TYR A 73 -8.82 28.66 16.99
C TYR A 73 -10.28 29.09 17.06
N SER A 74 -11.26 28.19 16.94
CA SER A 74 -12.68 28.54 17.04
C SER A 74 -13.09 29.21 18.36
N LYS A 75 -12.25 29.10 19.40
CA LYS A 75 -12.45 29.70 20.74
C LYS A 75 -12.00 31.16 20.83
N PHE A 76 -11.33 31.69 19.81
CA PHE A 76 -10.84 33.07 19.78
C PHE A 76 -11.71 33.94 18.87
N GLU A 77 -12.03 35.17 19.29
CA GLU A 77 -12.78 36.13 18.48
C GLU A 77 -11.98 36.61 17.25
N GLU A 78 -10.66 36.75 17.40
CA GLU A 78 -9.75 37.09 16.31
C GLU A 78 -8.87 35.89 15.95
N THR A 79 -9.22 35.22 14.86
CA THR A 79 -8.41 34.12 14.30
C THR A 79 -7.68 34.56 13.05
N PRO A 80 -6.40 34.20 12.88
CA PRO A 80 -5.69 34.49 11.65
C PRO A 80 -6.32 33.72 10.48
N THR A 81 -7.07 34.42 9.62
CA THR A 81 -7.82 33.83 8.49
C THR A 81 -6.92 32.98 7.58
N LYS A 82 -5.65 33.38 7.44
CA LYS A 82 -4.65 32.64 6.65
C LYS A 82 -4.33 31.27 7.25
N ILE A 83 -4.31 31.14 8.58
CA ILE A 83 -4.05 29.87 9.28
C ILE A 83 -5.28 28.97 9.16
N ILE A 84 -6.48 29.50 9.40
CA ILE A 84 -7.75 28.78 9.22
C ILE A 84 -7.89 28.24 7.80
N ASN A 85 -7.66 29.07 6.79
CA ASN A 85 -7.71 28.62 5.39
C ASN A 85 -6.67 27.52 5.09
N SER A 86 -5.49 27.61 5.69
CA SER A 86 -4.44 26.59 5.50
C SER A 86 -4.82 25.27 6.20
N LEU A 87 -5.47 25.34 7.36
CA LEU A 87 -6.01 24.20 8.09
C LEU A 87 -7.13 23.52 7.29
N GLU A 88 -8.11 24.26 6.80
CA GLU A 88 -9.24 23.72 6.03
C GLU A 88 -8.80 23.07 4.71
N VAL A 89 -7.87 23.71 3.99
CA VAL A 89 -7.27 23.11 2.77
C VAL A 89 -6.57 21.80 3.10
N LEU A 90 -5.80 21.76 4.18
CA LEU A 90 -5.10 20.53 4.57
C LEU A 90 -6.08 19.44 5.02
N LYS A 91 -7.12 19.80 5.80
CA LYS A 91 -8.20 18.88 6.20
C LYS A 91 -8.86 18.24 4.98
N LYS A 92 -9.23 19.07 4.00
CA LYS A 92 -9.83 18.60 2.75
C LYS A 92 -8.91 17.63 2.02
N LEU A 93 -7.64 17.99 1.83
CA LEU A 93 -6.68 17.10 1.16
C LEU A 93 -6.49 15.76 1.87
N THR A 94 -6.51 15.74 3.21
CA THR A 94 -6.42 14.49 3.98
C THR A 94 -7.69 13.63 3.88
N LEU A 95 -8.87 14.23 3.81
CA LEU A 95 -10.15 13.52 3.69
C LEU A 95 -10.41 13.01 2.27
N ASP A 96 -9.99 13.78 1.27
CA ASP A 96 -10.12 13.46 -0.15
C ASP A 96 -9.03 12.47 -0.62
N PHE A 97 -8.10 12.07 0.26
CA PHE A 97 -7.04 11.13 -0.11
C PHE A 97 -7.66 9.77 -0.51
N PRO A 98 -7.25 9.19 -1.66
CA PRO A 98 -7.85 7.97 -2.16
C PRO A 98 -7.74 6.80 -1.19
N LYS A 99 -8.85 6.09 -0.99
CA LYS A 99 -8.92 4.89 -0.14
C LYS A 99 -8.61 3.59 -0.89
N ILE A 100 -8.65 3.66 -2.23
CA ILE A 100 -8.44 2.53 -3.13
C ILE A 100 -7.27 2.91 -4.03
N ASN A 101 -6.31 2.00 -4.16
CA ASN A 101 -5.19 2.18 -5.08
C ASN A 101 -5.67 2.04 -6.53
N SER A 102 -5.24 2.95 -7.40
CA SER A 102 -5.52 2.94 -8.83
C SER A 102 -4.29 3.43 -9.58
N ASP A 103 -3.95 2.74 -10.67
CA ASP A 103 -2.78 3.08 -11.49
C ASP A 103 -2.91 4.45 -12.19
N GLU A 104 -4.13 4.99 -12.29
CA GLU A 104 -4.40 6.30 -12.85
C GLU A 104 -4.10 7.45 -11.87
N ILE A 105 -3.93 7.14 -10.59
CA ILE A 105 -3.80 8.14 -9.52
C ILE A 105 -2.39 8.16 -8.97
N ASP A 106 -1.73 9.32 -9.06
CA ASP A 106 -0.44 9.54 -8.41
C ASP A 106 -0.61 9.75 -6.88
N LEU A 107 -0.73 8.63 -6.16
CA LEU A 107 -0.84 8.61 -4.69
C LEU A 107 0.36 9.29 -4.00
N PHE A 108 1.57 9.09 -4.53
CA PHE A 108 2.77 9.66 -3.93
C PHE A 108 2.86 11.17 -4.15
N GLY A 109 2.42 11.67 -5.31
CA GLY A 109 2.24 13.09 -5.57
C GLY A 109 1.24 13.74 -4.61
N LEU A 110 0.07 13.11 -4.41
CA LEU A 110 -0.93 13.57 -3.44
C LEU A 110 -0.37 13.58 -2.01
N LEU A 111 0.32 12.52 -1.59
CA LEU A 111 0.93 12.42 -0.27
C LEU A 111 2.01 13.49 -0.06
N ASN A 112 2.86 13.71 -1.07
CA ASN A 112 3.89 14.76 -1.01
C ASN A 112 3.28 16.16 -0.98
N ASN A 113 2.13 16.38 -1.63
CA ASN A 113 1.37 17.63 -1.51
C ASN A 113 0.92 17.84 -0.06
N ILE A 114 0.28 16.84 0.55
CA ILE A 114 -0.17 16.88 1.95
C ILE A 114 1.02 17.19 2.88
N ARG A 115 2.14 16.47 2.76
CA ARG A 115 3.36 16.69 3.56
C ARG A 115 3.89 18.12 3.43
N THR A 116 3.90 18.67 2.22
CA THR A 116 4.37 20.03 1.95
C THR A 116 3.45 21.07 2.57
N ARG A 117 2.13 20.87 2.46
CA ARG A 117 1.11 21.73 3.07
C ARG A 117 1.21 21.71 4.59
N PHE A 118 1.40 20.53 5.19
CA PHE A 118 1.60 20.38 6.62
C PHE A 118 2.86 21.12 7.11
N LYS A 119 4.01 20.92 6.46
CA LYS A 119 5.25 21.65 6.80
C LYS A 119 5.07 23.17 6.71
N LYS A 120 4.38 23.64 5.67
CA LYS A 120 4.06 25.06 5.50
C LYS A 120 3.18 25.58 6.64
N LEU A 121 2.16 24.83 7.03
CA LEU A 121 1.28 25.15 8.15
C LEU A 121 2.07 25.25 9.48
N CYS A 122 2.95 24.28 9.77
CA CYS A 122 3.80 24.31 10.94
C CYS A 122 4.67 25.58 10.99
N ALA A 123 5.28 25.96 9.85
CA ALA A 123 6.04 27.20 9.73
C ALA A 123 5.18 28.45 9.95
N GLN A 124 3.94 28.48 9.43
CA GLN A 124 3.00 29.59 9.65
C GLN A 124 2.62 29.75 11.13
N MET A 125 2.49 28.64 11.84
CA MET A 125 2.13 28.60 13.26
C MET A 125 3.35 28.70 14.19
N LYS A 126 4.57 28.73 13.63
CA LYS A 126 5.85 28.72 14.36
C LYS A 126 5.98 27.54 15.34
N ILE A 127 5.47 26.37 14.93
CA ILE A 127 5.56 25.12 15.70
C ILE A 127 6.49 24.14 14.99
N ASN A 128 7.22 23.35 15.78
CA ASN A 128 8.07 22.28 15.26
C ASN A 128 7.40 20.93 15.56
N ILE A 129 6.48 20.53 14.69
CA ILE A 129 5.78 19.25 14.76
C ILE A 129 6.06 18.48 13.48
N SER A 130 6.40 17.21 13.62
CA SER A 130 6.55 16.27 12.51
C SER A 130 5.97 14.93 12.90
N TYR A 131 5.54 14.14 11.91
CA TYR A 131 5.11 12.78 12.13
C TYR A 131 6.25 11.96 12.79
N PRO A 132 6.03 11.38 13.99
CA PRO A 132 7.11 10.82 14.81
C PRO A 132 7.71 9.53 14.26
N GLU A 133 6.94 8.72 13.53
CA GLU A 133 7.40 7.40 13.07
C GLU A 133 8.12 7.44 11.72
N LYS A 134 8.38 8.65 11.19
CA LYS A 134 9.01 8.84 9.87
C LYS A 134 10.37 8.13 9.70
N ASN A 135 11.08 7.86 10.80
CA ASN A 135 12.42 7.25 10.81
C ASN A 135 12.47 5.84 11.46
N ASN A 136 11.35 5.31 11.96
CA ASN A 136 11.32 4.00 12.66
C ASN A 136 10.94 2.83 11.75
N LEU A 137 10.81 3.07 10.45
CA LEU A 137 10.18 2.15 9.51
C LEU A 137 11.20 1.71 8.46
N ASN A 138 12.20 0.94 8.93
CA ASN A 138 13.05 0.12 8.07
C ASN A 138 12.45 -1.29 8.08
N PHE A 139 12.00 -1.75 6.91
CA PHE A 139 11.78 -3.17 6.63
C PHE A 139 12.91 -3.65 5.72
#